data_AF-X1CIR7-F1
#
_entry.id   AF-X1CIR7-F1
#
_cell.length_a   1.000
_cell.length_b   1.000
_cell.length_c   1.000
_cell.angle_alpha   90.00
_cell.angle_beta   90.00
_cell.angle_gamma   90.00
#
_symmetry.space_group_name_H-M   'P 1'
#
loop_
_entity.id
_entity.type
_entity.pdbx_description
1 polymer ?
#
loop_
_entity_poly.entity_id
_entity_poly.type
_entity_poly.pdbx_seq_one_letter_code
_entity_poly.pdbx_strand_id
1 'polypeptide(L)'
;DGCAFDTMGIKQRECFCPWMIAYFGLQPVAQAARECKEFADLFSKTRGANRHKTVKRIIAELLPNHPMTKARGFKVPQYPHYFAWVDDPNSLLSNNGLKKAIDQATNPQVKRELELALAWSERVNWAITCILAVNKFVESFVVEPFPGFGFVAGINGIK
;
A
#
# COMPACT_ATOMS: atom_id res chain seq x y z
N ASP A 1 23.98 -8.67 4.59
CA ASP A 1 22.67 -7.99 4.66
C ASP A 1 22.45 -6.88 3.63
N GLY A 2 23.05 -6.98 2.44
CA GLY A 2 22.79 -6.06 1.33
C GLY A 2 21.92 -6.73 0.28
N CYS A 3 20.59 -6.58 0.38
CA CYS A 3 19.75 -6.68 -0.80
C CYS A 3 19.73 -5.29 -1.43
N ALA A 4 20.30 -5.14 -2.63
CA ALA A 4 20.48 -3.85 -3.32
C ALA A 4 19.16 -3.16 -3.73
N PHE A 5 18.01 -3.77 -3.44
CA PHE A 5 16.68 -3.21 -3.66
C PHE A 5 15.99 -2.93 -2.33
N ASP A 6 15.51 -1.69 -2.15
CA ASP A 6 14.58 -1.33 -1.07
C ASP A 6 13.21 -1.99 -1.32
N THR A 7 13.14 -3.28 -0.98
CA THR A 7 11.93 -4.10 -1.14
C THR A 7 10.78 -3.60 -0.25
N MET A 8 11.06 -2.77 0.76
CA MET A 8 10.04 -2.21 1.64
C MET A 8 9.43 -0.95 1.04
N GLY A 9 10.25 -0.03 0.55
CA GLY A 9 9.78 1.20 -0.09
C GLY A 9 8.98 0.92 -1.37
N ILE A 10 9.39 -0.06 -2.19
CA ILE A 10 8.64 -0.43 -3.39
C ILE A 10 7.27 -1.02 -3.05
N LYS A 11 7.17 -1.89 -2.04
CA LYS A 11 5.87 -2.46 -1.61
C LYS A 11 4.92 -1.36 -1.17
N GLN A 12 5.38 -0.41 -0.36
CA GLN A 12 4.51 0.67 0.11
C GLN A 12 4.00 1.55 -1.04
N ARG A 13 4.89 1.91 -1.96
CA ARG A 13 4.58 2.80 -3.09
C ARG A 13 3.75 2.13 -4.18
N GLU A 14 4.05 0.88 -4.51
CA GLU A 14 3.46 0.19 -5.66
C GLU A 14 2.36 -0.83 -5.29
N CYS A 15 2.35 -1.35 -4.05
CA CYS A 15 1.30 -2.26 -3.59
C CYS A 15 0.32 -1.57 -2.66
N PHE A 16 0.77 -1.00 -1.55
CA PHE A 16 -0.16 -0.52 -0.52
C PHE A 16 -0.88 0.76 -0.94
N CYS A 17 -0.14 1.74 -1.45
CA CYS A 17 -0.68 3.05 -1.77
C CYS A 17 -1.72 3.03 -2.91
N PRO A 18 -1.46 2.40 -4.07
CA PRO A 18 -2.38 2.45 -5.21
C PRO A 18 -3.70 1.76 -4.88
N TRP A 19 -3.64 0.62 -4.19
CA TRP A 19 -4.85 -0.12 -3.80
C TRP A 19 -5.63 0.54 -2.67
N MET A 20 -4.96 1.26 -1.75
CA MET A 20 -5.66 2.13 -0.80
C MET A 20 -6.45 3.22 -1.56
N ILE A 21 -5.81 3.90 -2.51
CA ILE A 21 -6.48 4.94 -3.30
C ILE A 21 -7.68 4.38 -4.07
N ALA A 22 -7.52 3.21 -4.68
CA ALA A 22 -8.57 2.57 -5.49
C ALA A 22 -9.79 2.14 -4.66
N TYR A 23 -9.58 1.41 -3.56
CA TYR A 23 -10.66 0.82 -2.77
C TYR A 23 -11.37 1.84 -1.87
N PHE A 24 -10.66 2.87 -1.40
CA PHE A 24 -11.25 3.89 -0.53
C PHE A 24 -11.69 5.16 -1.28
N GLY A 25 -11.74 5.13 -2.61
CA GLY A 25 -12.29 6.22 -3.42
C GLY A 25 -11.49 7.52 -3.35
N LEU A 26 -10.16 7.44 -3.23
CA LEU A 26 -9.29 8.60 -2.98
C LEU A 26 -8.70 9.21 -4.26
N GLN A 27 -9.15 8.78 -5.44
CA GLN A 27 -8.64 9.24 -6.75
C GLN A 27 -8.62 10.77 -6.89
N PRO A 28 -9.66 11.53 -6.44
CA PRO A 28 -9.67 12.98 -6.54
C PRO A 28 -8.58 13.67 -5.72
N VAL A 29 -7.95 12.97 -4.78
CA VAL A 29 -6.85 13.47 -3.93
C VAL A 29 -5.67 12.48 -3.93
N ALA A 30 -5.48 11.73 -5.01
CA ALA A 30 -4.49 10.65 -5.09
C ALA A 30 -3.07 11.08 -4.70
N GLN A 31 -2.64 12.28 -5.06
CA GLN A 31 -1.34 12.82 -4.66
C GLN A 31 -1.25 13.02 -3.14
N ALA A 32 -2.23 13.67 -2.52
CA ALA A 32 -2.30 13.85 -1.08
C ALA A 32 -2.35 12.50 -0.34
N ALA A 33 -3.07 11.53 -0.90
CA ALA A 33 -3.14 10.17 -0.36
C ALA A 33 -1.77 9.46 -0.41
N ARG A 34 -0.97 9.67 -1.47
CA ARG A 34 0.42 9.17 -1.57
C ARG A 34 1.32 9.80 -0.51
N GLU A 35 1.29 11.11 -0.37
CA GLU A 35 2.10 11.86 0.60
C GLU A 35 1.75 11.43 2.04
N CYS A 36 0.46 11.28 2.35
CA CYS A 36 0.00 10.80 3.65
C CYS A 36 0.42 9.35 3.93
N LYS A 37 0.37 8.47 2.91
CA LYS A 37 0.80 7.07 3.04
C LYS A 37 2.30 6.96 3.29
N GLU A 38 3.10 7.68 2.51
CA GLU A 38 4.55 7.71 2.66
C GLU A 38 4.96 8.28 4.03
N PHE A 39 4.34 9.37 4.47
CA PHE A 39 4.55 9.91 5.81
C PHE A 39 4.21 8.90 6.90
N ALA A 40 3.04 8.25 6.82
CA ALA A 40 2.59 7.31 7.84
C ALA A 40 3.51 6.09 7.96
N ASP A 41 3.99 5.54 6.83
CA ASP A 41 4.78 4.32 6.81
C ASP A 41 6.29 4.53 7.00
N LEU A 42 6.85 5.67 6.55
CA LEU A 42 8.30 5.86 6.50
C LEU A 42 8.80 6.91 7.50
N PHE A 43 8.01 7.94 7.76
CA PHE A 43 8.50 9.15 8.45
C PHE A 43 7.79 9.48 9.77
N SER A 44 6.76 8.72 10.14
CA SER A 44 6.01 8.97 11.38
C SER A 44 6.39 8.02 12.51
N LYS A 45 6.03 8.39 13.74
CA LYS A 45 6.16 7.53 14.94
C LYS A 45 5.36 6.23 14.85
N THR A 46 4.42 6.12 13.91
CA THR A 46 3.63 4.91 13.66
C THR A 46 4.21 4.04 12.54
N ARG A 47 5.47 4.27 12.13
CA ARG A 47 6.15 3.41 11.16
C ARG A 47 6.11 1.95 11.60
N GLY A 48 5.78 1.06 10.66
CA GLY A 48 5.65 -0.38 10.93
C GLY A 48 4.35 -0.78 11.64
N ALA A 49 3.40 0.14 11.84
CA ALA A 49 2.08 -0.20 12.35
C ALA A 49 1.34 -1.17 11.40
N ASN A 50 0.36 -1.88 11.96
CA ASN A 50 -0.53 -2.74 11.18
C ASN A 50 -1.19 -1.94 10.05
N ARG A 51 -1.26 -2.52 8.84
CA ARG A 51 -1.81 -1.87 7.63
C ARG A 51 -3.20 -1.26 7.86
N HIS A 52 -4.04 -1.91 8.66
CA HIS A 52 -5.40 -1.44 8.94
C HIS A 52 -5.39 -0.18 9.83
N LYS A 53 -4.53 -0.16 10.86
CA LYS A 53 -4.30 1.02 11.70
C LYS A 53 -3.76 2.19 10.88
N THR A 54 -2.81 1.92 9.99
CA THR A 54 -2.25 2.94 9.09
C THR A 54 -3.32 3.53 8.17
N VAL A 55 -4.12 2.69 7.51
CA VAL A 55 -5.18 3.17 6.60
C VAL A 55 -6.24 3.96 7.35
N LYS A 56 -6.70 3.47 8.52
CA LYS A 56 -7.62 4.21 9.37
C LYS A 56 -7.08 5.61 9.66
N ARG A 57 -5.84 5.71 10.15
CA ARG A 57 -5.19 6.99 10.48
C ARG A 57 -5.10 7.91 9.26
N ILE A 58 -4.76 7.38 8.09
CA ILE A 58 -4.69 8.18 6.86
C ILE A 58 -6.06 8.77 6.52
N ILE A 59 -7.11 7.94 6.51
CA ILE A 59 -8.46 8.35 6.08
C ILE A 59 -9.12 9.27 7.12
N ALA A 60 -8.97 8.96 8.41
CA ALA A 60 -9.64 9.67 9.49
C ALA A 60 -8.92 10.96 9.92
N GLU A 61 -7.58 11.00 9.85
CA GLU A 61 -6.80 12.07 10.46
C GLU A 61 -5.93 12.84 9.45
N LEU A 62 -5.11 12.14 8.66
CA LEU A 62 -4.09 12.80 7.84
C LEU A 62 -4.68 13.45 6.59
N LEU A 63 -5.46 12.68 5.82
CA LEU A 63 -5.98 13.12 4.53
C LEU A 63 -6.99 14.27 4.64
N PRO A 64 -7.93 14.30 5.60
CA PRO A 64 -8.82 15.44 5.80
C PRO A 64 -8.08 16.73 6.16
N ASN A 65 -6.92 16.60 6.81
CA ASN A 65 -6.10 17.75 7.22
C ASN A 65 -5.11 18.21 6.16
N HIS A 66 -4.91 17.41 5.10
CA HIS A 66 -3.93 17.70 4.06
C HIS A 66 -4.27 18.98 3.28
N PRO A 67 -3.29 19.88 3.02
CA PRO A 67 -3.53 21.14 2.31
C PRO A 67 -4.22 20.96 0.96
N MET A 68 -3.80 19.97 0.17
CA MET A 68 -4.41 19.68 -1.13
C MET A 68 -5.86 19.18 -1.02
N THR A 69 -6.17 18.37 0.00
CA THR A 69 -7.55 17.88 0.22
C THR A 69 -8.47 19.05 0.56
N LYS A 70 -8.02 19.93 1.45
CA LYS A 70 -8.74 21.15 1.84
C LYS A 70 -8.93 22.09 0.64
N ALA A 71 -7.87 22.34 -0.12
CA ALA A 71 -7.92 23.20 -1.31
C ALA A 71 -8.88 22.69 -2.39
N ARG A 72 -9.03 21.37 -2.53
CA ARG A 72 -9.97 20.74 -3.47
C ARG A 72 -11.41 20.64 -2.93
N GLY A 73 -11.66 21.01 -1.67
CA GLY A 73 -12.97 20.81 -1.04
C GLY A 73 -13.41 19.35 -1.00
N PHE A 74 -12.48 18.39 -1.10
CA PHE A 74 -12.81 16.98 -1.19
C PHE A 74 -13.23 16.44 0.19
N LYS A 75 -14.44 15.90 0.27
CA LYS A 75 -14.93 15.22 1.47
C LYS A 75 -14.42 13.78 1.48
N VAL A 76 -13.44 13.51 2.34
CA VAL A 76 -12.85 12.17 2.49
C VAL A 76 -13.93 11.18 2.97
N PRO A 77 -14.18 10.08 2.24
CA PRO A 77 -15.12 9.05 2.66
C PRO A 77 -14.80 8.50 4.05
N GLN A 78 -15.83 8.22 4.84
CA GLN A 78 -15.69 7.66 6.19
C GLN A 78 -16.20 6.22 6.21
N TYR A 79 -15.57 5.39 7.03
CA TYR A 79 -15.87 3.96 7.15
C TYR A 79 -16.02 3.60 8.64
N PRO A 80 -17.07 4.09 9.32
CA PRO A 80 -17.19 4.01 10.76
C PRO A 80 -17.20 2.58 11.30
N HIS A 81 -17.76 1.62 10.57
CA HIS A 81 -17.79 0.22 11.02
C HIS A 81 -16.42 -0.45 10.85
N TYR A 82 -15.72 -0.15 9.75
CA TYR A 82 -14.34 -0.58 9.60
C TYR A 82 -13.44 0.06 10.67
N PHE A 83 -13.61 1.35 10.97
CA PHE A 83 -12.81 2.04 11.98
C PHE A 83 -13.05 1.47 13.37
N ALA A 84 -14.32 1.18 13.73
CA ALA A 84 -14.66 0.52 14.98
C ALA A 84 -13.97 -0.86 15.10
N TRP A 85 -13.95 -1.65 14.02
CA TRP A 85 -13.23 -2.92 13.99
C TRP A 85 -11.70 -2.75 14.14
N VAL A 86 -11.12 -1.68 13.60
CA VAL A 86 -9.69 -1.39 13.75
C VAL A 86 -9.33 -0.99 15.20
N ASP A 87 -10.25 -0.32 15.89
CA ASP A 87 -10.04 0.20 17.24
C ASP A 87 -10.37 -0.79 18.36
N ASP A 88 -11.20 -1.79 18.08
CA ASP A 88 -11.56 -2.80 19.04
C ASP A 88 -10.32 -3.64 19.44
N PRO A 89 -9.91 -3.64 20.72
CA PRO A 89 -8.75 -4.39 21.19
C PRO A 89 -8.91 -5.91 21.03
N ASN A 90 -10.15 -6.41 20.89
CA ASN A 90 -10.43 -7.83 20.67
C ASN A 90 -10.36 -8.24 19.20
N SER A 91 -10.27 -7.26 18.28
CA SER A 91 -10.26 -7.53 16.85
C SER A 91 -8.90 -8.00 16.36
N LEU A 92 -8.91 -9.12 15.62
CA LEU A 92 -7.71 -9.68 14.99
C LEU A 92 -7.44 -8.97 13.67
N LEU A 93 -6.53 -7.98 13.65
CA LEU A 93 -6.24 -7.14 12.48
C LEU A 93 -5.51 -7.87 11.33
N SER A 94 -6.23 -8.78 10.69
CA SER A 94 -5.78 -9.71 9.64
C SER A 94 -6.94 -10.05 8.69
N ASN A 95 -6.62 -10.64 7.53
CA ASN A 95 -7.66 -11.10 6.60
C ASN A 95 -8.58 -12.16 7.23
N ASN A 96 -8.04 -13.05 8.08
CA ASN A 96 -8.84 -14.05 8.78
C ASN A 96 -9.76 -13.41 9.82
N GLY A 97 -9.30 -12.37 10.52
CA GLY A 97 -10.13 -11.61 11.45
C GLY A 97 -11.23 -10.83 10.74
N LEU A 98 -10.96 -10.26 9.55
CA LEU A 98 -11.99 -9.66 8.71
C LEU A 98 -13.03 -10.68 8.27
N LYS A 99 -12.62 -11.85 7.77
CA LYS A 99 -13.54 -12.94 7.38
C LYS A 99 -14.46 -13.33 8.55
N LYS A 100 -13.88 -13.54 9.73
CA LYS A 100 -14.66 -13.85 10.94
C LYS A 100 -15.63 -12.73 11.31
N ALA A 101 -15.20 -11.46 11.25
CA ALA A 101 -16.05 -10.32 11.57
C ALA A 101 -17.19 -10.14 10.54
N ILE A 102 -16.93 -10.42 9.26
CA ILE A 102 -17.93 -10.43 8.18
C ILE A 102 -18.98 -11.52 8.44
N ASP A 103 -18.55 -12.72 8.81
CA ASP A 103 -19.45 -13.84 9.11
C ASP A 103 -20.35 -13.57 10.33
N GLN A 104 -19.84 -12.80 11.29
CA GLN A 104 -20.56 -12.39 12.51
C GLN A 104 -21.44 -11.15 12.30
N ALA A 105 -21.27 -10.40 11.21
CA ALA A 105 -22.00 -9.17 10.98
C ALA A 105 -23.44 -9.42 10.54
N THR A 106 -24.41 -8.97 11.33
CA THR A 106 -25.83 -9.00 10.99
C THR A 106 -26.30 -7.78 10.21
N ASN A 107 -25.61 -6.64 10.39
CA ASN A 107 -25.93 -5.40 9.69
C ASN A 107 -25.29 -5.38 8.28
N PRO A 108 -26.07 -5.19 7.20
CA PRO A 108 -25.56 -5.14 5.83
C PRO A 108 -24.49 -4.06 5.58
N GLN A 109 -24.57 -2.93 6.27
CA GLN A 109 -23.62 -1.83 6.12
C GLN A 109 -22.26 -2.16 6.79
N VAL A 110 -22.30 -2.80 7.96
CA VAL A 110 -21.09 -3.34 8.62
C VAL A 110 -20.41 -4.33 7.69
N LYS A 111 -21.18 -5.29 7.17
CA LYS A 111 -20.68 -6.31 6.25
C LYS A 111 -20.00 -5.71 5.03
N ARG A 112 -20.66 -4.73 4.39
CA ARG A 112 -20.11 -4.03 3.20
C ARG A 112 -18.77 -3.35 3.48
N GLU A 113 -18.63 -2.64 4.59
CA GLU A 113 -17.38 -1.95 4.92
C GLU A 113 -16.23 -2.92 5.24
N LEU A 114 -16.53 -4.02 5.95
CA LEU A 114 -15.54 -5.05 6.25
C LEU A 114 -15.14 -5.84 4.98
N GLU A 115 -16.09 -6.14 4.09
CA GLU A 115 -15.83 -6.74 2.79
C GLU A 115 -14.94 -5.85 1.91
N LEU A 116 -15.18 -4.53 1.91
CA LEU A 116 -14.31 -3.56 1.22
C LEU A 116 -12.88 -3.61 1.75
N ALA A 117 -12.71 -3.60 3.08
CA ALA A 117 -11.40 -3.68 3.73
C ALA A 117 -10.70 -5.02 3.45
N LEU A 118 -11.45 -6.13 3.41
CA LEU A 118 -10.91 -7.45 3.07
C LEU A 118 -10.44 -7.50 1.62
N ALA A 119 -11.28 -7.05 0.69
CA ALA A 119 -10.96 -7.03 -0.72
C ALA A 119 -9.73 -6.14 -1.02
N TRP A 120 -9.61 -4.99 -0.34
CA TRP A 120 -8.41 -4.16 -0.38
C TRP A 120 -7.18 -4.94 0.11
N SER A 121 -7.25 -5.57 1.28
CA SER A 121 -6.10 -6.26 1.88
C SER A 121 -5.66 -7.49 1.07
N GLU A 122 -6.60 -8.25 0.53
CA GLU A 122 -6.31 -9.38 -0.38
C GLU A 122 -5.70 -8.89 -1.69
N ARG A 123 -6.18 -7.77 -2.25
CA ARG A 123 -5.60 -7.18 -3.45
C ARG A 123 -4.16 -6.71 -3.22
N VAL A 124 -3.87 -6.12 -2.05
CA VAL A 124 -2.50 -5.75 -1.67
C VAL A 124 -1.61 -6.99 -1.61
N ASN A 125 -2.08 -8.10 -1.03
CA ASN A 125 -1.32 -9.35 -0.98
C ASN A 125 -1.04 -9.89 -2.38
N TRP A 126 -2.03 -9.88 -3.26
CA TRP A 126 -1.86 -10.26 -4.67
C TRP A 126 -0.79 -9.38 -5.36
N ALA A 127 -0.85 -8.06 -5.19
CA ALA A 127 0.10 -7.13 -5.81
C ALA A 127 1.55 -7.35 -5.32
N ILE A 128 1.72 -7.65 -4.02
CA ILE A 128 3.02 -8.02 -3.46
C ILE A 128 3.55 -9.29 -4.13
N THR A 129 2.70 -10.32 -4.30
CA THR A 129 3.10 -11.55 -4.99
C THR A 129 3.52 -11.27 -6.43
N CYS A 130 2.80 -10.41 -7.16
CA CYS A 130 3.15 -10.05 -8.54
C CYS A 130 4.53 -9.39 -8.64
N ILE A 131 4.83 -8.40 -7.80
CA ILE A 131 6.14 -7.71 -7.84
C ILE A 131 7.28 -8.65 -7.45
N LEU A 132 7.08 -9.53 -6.46
CA LEU A 132 8.08 -10.51 -6.08
C LEU A 132 8.32 -11.57 -7.18
N ALA A 133 7.28 -11.96 -7.92
CA ALA A 133 7.42 -12.87 -9.06
C ALA A 133 8.23 -12.22 -10.20
N VAL A 134 8.00 -10.94 -10.47
CA VAL A 134 8.80 -10.17 -11.44
C VAL A 134 10.26 -10.10 -11.01
N ASN A 135 10.56 -9.86 -9.73
CA ASN A 135 11.96 -9.82 -9.26
C ASN A 135 12.68 -11.14 -9.49
N LYS A 136 12.05 -12.28 -9.17
CA LYS A 136 12.62 -13.61 -9.44
C LYS A 136 12.85 -13.86 -10.93
N PHE A 137 11.92 -13.39 -11.77
CA PHE A 137 12.06 -13.48 -13.22
C PHE A 137 13.23 -12.62 -13.70
N VAL A 138 13.31 -11.34 -13.34
CA VAL A 138 14.40 -10.44 -13.74
C VAL A 138 15.76 -10.96 -13.27
N GLU A 139 15.86 -11.44 -12.02
CA GLU A 139 17.08 -12.09 -11.51
C GLU A 139 17.50 -13.27 -12.39
N SER A 140 16.55 -14.07 -12.90
CA SER A 140 16.86 -15.19 -13.81
C SER A 140 17.33 -14.78 -15.22
N PHE A 141 17.04 -13.55 -15.68
CA PHE A 141 17.56 -13.02 -16.96
C PHE A 141 18.90 -12.29 -16.83
N VAL A 142 19.30 -11.88 -15.62
CA VAL A 142 20.55 -11.15 -15.38
C VAL A 142 21.75 -12.11 -15.21
N VAL A 143 21.53 -13.44 -15.07
CA VAL A 143 22.62 -14.43 -14.85
C VAL A 143 23.17 -15.07 -16.13
N GLU A 144 22.68 -14.74 -17.31
CA GLU A 144 23.28 -15.23 -18.56
C GLU A 144 24.09 -14.10 -19.21
N PRO A 145 25.43 -14.06 -19.05
CA PRO A 145 26.24 -13.25 -19.95
C PRO A 145 26.04 -13.83 -21.35
N PHE A 146 25.39 -13.07 -22.24
CA PHE A 146 25.32 -13.42 -23.65
C PHE A 146 26.73 -13.77 -24.15
N PRO A 147 26.99 -15.02 -24.57
CA PRO A 147 28.28 -15.38 -25.11
C PRO A 147 28.34 -14.81 -26.53
N GLY A 148 28.87 -13.61 -26.70
CA GLY A 148 29.14 -13.10 -28.06
C GLY A 148 29.31 -11.61 -28.28
N PHE A 149 29.01 -10.72 -27.32
CA PHE A 149 29.24 -9.29 -27.51
C PHE A 149 30.39 -8.79 -26.64
N GLY A 150 31.60 -8.86 -27.20
CA GLY A 150 32.76 -8.15 -26.67
C GLY A 150 32.50 -6.65 -26.69
N PHE A 151 32.36 -6.05 -25.51
CA PHE A 151 32.38 -4.61 -25.36
C PHE A 151 33.83 -4.13 -25.60
N VAL A 152 34.12 -3.64 -26.81
CA VAL A 152 35.35 -2.91 -27.08
C VAL A 152 35.22 -1.55 -26.41
N ALA A 153 35.87 -1.38 -25.26
CA ALA A 153 36.07 -0.07 -24.65
C ALA A 153 37.04 0.74 -25.54
N GLY A 154 36.48 1.55 -26.44
CA GLY A 154 37.24 2.52 -27.23
C GLY A 154 37.65 3.70 -26.34
N ILE A 155 38.93 3.75 -25.99
CA ILE A 155 39.58 4.95 -25.48
C ILE A 155 39.94 5.82 -26.70
N ASN A 156 39.35 7.01 -26.79
CA ASN A 156 39.75 8.19 -27.58
C ASN A 156 38.82 9.32 -27.11
N GLY A 157 39.18 10.47 -26.54
CA GLY A 157 40.43 11.23 -26.45
C GLY A 157 40.05 12.73 -26.61
N ILE A 158 40.82 13.62 -25.97
CA ILE A 158 41.01 15.07 -26.28
C ILE A 158 39.95 16.02 -25.66
N LYS A 159 40.27 17.07 -24.90
CA LYS A 159 41.44 17.98 -24.84
C LYS A 159 42.03 18.14 -23.44
#